data_AF-K3WY30-F1
#
_entry.id   AF-K3WY30-F1
#
_cell.length_a   1.000
_cell.length_b   1.000
_cell.length_c   1.000
_cell.angle_alpha   90.00
_cell.angle_beta   90.00
_cell.angle_gamma   90.00
#
_symmetry.space_group_name_H-M   'P 1'
#
loop_
_entity.id
_entity.type
_entity.pdbx_description
1 polymer ?
#
loop_
_entity_poly.entity_id
_entity_poly.type
_entity_poly.pdbx_seq_one_letter_code
_entity_poly.pdbx_strand_id
1 'polypeptide(L)' 'MGKLQVQFSQHCAPEMKQLAQQCISVDPFERPSAAEVLYQLHVVLRKFEVCR' A
#
# COMPACT_ATOMS: atom_id res chain seq x y z
N MET A 1 9.59 2.93 -24.14
CA MET A 1 8.93 1.97 -23.22
C MET A 1 8.04 2.76 -22.27
N GLY A 2 6.73 2.51 -22.26
CA GLY A 2 5.80 3.16 -21.32
C GLY A 2 5.81 2.43 -19.97
N LYS A 3 5.71 3.16 -18.85
CA LYS A 3 5.55 2.57 -17.52
C LYS A 3 4.05 2.53 -17.19
N LEU A 4 3.48 1.34 -17.02
CA LEU A 4 2.13 1.22 -16.47
C LEU A 4 2.17 1.74 -15.03
N GLN A 5 1.46 2.83 -14.77
CA GLN A 5 1.37 3.44 -13.44
C GLN A 5 -0.09 3.75 -13.15
N VAL A 6 -0.55 3.32 -11.97
CA VAL A 6 -1.82 3.77 -11.43
C VAL A 6 -1.64 5.16 -10.81
N GLN A 7 -2.71 5.95 -10.80
CA GLN A 7 -2.74 7.20 -10.06
C GLN A 7 -3.51 6.99 -8.76
N PHE A 8 -2.92 7.43 -7.65
CA PHE A 8 -3.57 7.44 -6.35
C PHE A 8 -4.18 8.82 -6.08
N SER A 9 -5.20 8.85 -5.22
CA SER A 9 -5.76 10.11 -4.70
C SER A 9 -4.67 10.97 -4.06
N GLN A 10 -4.77 12.30 -4.23
CA GLN A 10 -3.88 13.26 -3.57
C GLN A 10 -3.95 13.18 -2.04
N HIS A 11 -5.05 12.66 -1.49
CA HIS A 11 -5.27 12.48 -0.05
C HIS A 11 -4.90 11.09 0.45
N CYS A 12 -4.25 10.25 -0.37
CA CYS A 12 -3.81 8.94 0.05
C CYS A 12 -2.63 9.07 1.02
N ALA A 13 -2.75 8.49 2.21
CA ALA A 13 -1.65 8.49 3.16
C ALA A 13 -0.41 7.78 2.60
N PRO A 14 0.81 8.27 2.90
CA PRO A 14 2.04 7.73 2.35
C PRO A 14 2.20 6.22 2.56
N GLU A 15 1.87 5.72 3.75
CA GLU A 15 1.96 4.28 4.05
C GLU A 15 0.96 3.45 3.26
N MET A 16 -0.26 3.97 3.05
CA MET A 16 -1.27 3.31 2.24
C MET A 16 -0.86 3.27 0.76
N LYS A 17 -0.28 4.37 0.26
CA LYS A 17 0.23 4.45 -1.11
C LYS A 17 1.36 3.45 -1.35
N GLN A 18 2.29 3.33 -0.40
CA GLN A 18 3.39 2.38 -0.48
C GLN A 18 2.88 0.94 -0.50
N LEU A 19 1.99 0.57 0.42
CA LEU A 19 1.38 -0.77 0.45
C LEU A 19 0.68 -1.08 -0.89
N ALA A 20 -0.11 -0.14 -1.40
CA ALA A 20 -0.81 -0.32 -2.67
C ALA A 20 0.14 -0.50 -3.86
N GLN A 21 1.28 0.21 -3.88
CA GLN A 21 2.30 0.06 -4.92
C GLN A 21 2.94 -1.33 -4.92
N GLN A 22 3.22 -1.90 -3.74
CA GLN A 22 3.75 -3.27 -3.64
C GLN A 22 2.73 -4.29 -4.16
N CYS A 23 1.45 -4.15 -3.80
CA CYS A 23 0.38 -5.06 -4.25
C CYS A 23 0.23 -5.12 -5.79
N ILE A 24 0.52 -4.02 -6.50
CA ILE A 24 0.39 -3.94 -7.96
C ILE A 24 1.72 -4.06 -8.70
N SER A 25 2.80 -4.47 -8.01
CA SER A 25 4.10 -4.61 -8.64
C SER A 25 4.02 -5.49 -9.89
N VAL A 26 4.73 -5.11 -10.94
CA VAL A 26 4.84 -5.92 -12.16
C VAL A 26 5.57 -7.22 -11.84
N ASP A 27 6.57 -7.16 -10.96
CA ASP A 27 7.26 -8.32 -10.45
C ASP A 27 6.37 -9.04 -9.41
N PRO A 28 5.98 -10.31 -9.63
CA PRO A 28 5.18 -11.06 -8.67
C PRO A 28 5.90 -11.33 -7.34
N PHE A 29 7.24 -11.34 -7.31
CA PHE A 29 8.01 -11.58 -6.08
C PHE A 29 8.05 -10.36 -5.16
N GLU A 30 7.79 -9.17 -5.70
CA GLU A 30 7.67 -7.92 -4.93
C GLU A 30 6.25 -7.73 -4.35
N ARG A 31 5.29 -8.59 -4.71
CA ARG A 31 3.93 -8.51 -4.18
C ARG A 31 3.87 -9.19 -2.82
N PRO A 32 3.35 -8.51 -1.79
CA PRO A 32 3.20 -9.12 -0.48
C PRO A 32 2.14 -10.21 -0.50
N SER A 33 2.31 -11.18 0.40
CA SER A 33 1.27 -12.16 0.73
C SER A 33 0.06 -11.48 1.40
N ALA A 34 -1.09 -12.14 1.36
CA ALA A 34 -2.29 -11.64 2.03
C ALA A 34 -2.09 -11.40 3.54
N ALA A 35 -1.28 -12.24 4.19
CA ALA A 35 -0.96 -12.09 5.62
C ALA A 35 -0.12 -10.82 5.90
N GLU A 36 0.86 -10.53 5.04
CA GLU A 36 1.67 -9.32 5.16
C GLU A 36 0.84 -8.07 4.89
N VAL A 37 -0.05 -8.09 3.89
CA VAL A 37 -1.00 -7.00 3.62
C VAL A 37 -1.88 -6.75 4.84
N LEU A 38 -2.46 -7.80 5.43
CA LEU A 38 -3.31 -7.69 6.61
C LEU A 38 -2.56 -7.07 7.79
N TYR A 39 -1.32 -7.51 8.03
CA TYR A 39 -0.47 -6.95 9.08
C TYR A 39 -0.19 -5.45 8.85
N GLN A 40 0.21 -5.06 7.65
CA GLN A 40 0.49 -3.67 7.32
C GLN A 40 -0.76 -2.78 7.45
N LEU A 41 -1.91 -3.26 6.98
CA LEU A 41 -3.19 -2.57 7.16
C LEU A 41 -3.50 -2.34 8.64
N HIS A 42 -3.30 -3.35 9.50
CA HIS A 42 -3.52 -3.20 10.93
C HIS A 42 -2.59 -2.14 11.55
N VAL A 43 -1.31 -2.12 11.16
CA VAL A 43 -0.36 -1.08 11.62
C VAL A 43 -0.80 0.32 11.17
N VAL A 44 -1.21 0.47 9.91
CA VAL A 44 -1.67 1.75 9.35
C VAL A 44 -2.94 2.23 10.03
N LEU A 45 -3.93 1.36 10.23
CA LEU A 45 -5.18 1.69 10.91
C LEU A 45 -4.93 2.15 12.35
N ARG A 46 -4.07 1.45 13.10
CA ARG A 46 -3.72 1.89 14.46
C ARG A 46 -3.10 3.28 14.51
N LYS A 47 -2.27 3.65 13.52
CA LYS A 47 -1.73 5.02 13.44
C LYS A 47 -2.83 6.06 13.23
N PHE A 48 -3.86 5.75 12.45
CA PHE A 48 -5.00 6.65 12.25
C PHE A 48 -5.88 6.77 13.49
N GLU A 49 -6.05 5.69 14.25
CA GLU A 49 -6.85 5.68 15.47
C GLU A 49 -6.21 6.49 16.60
N VAL A 50 -4.88 6.59 16.64
CA VAL A 50 -4.13 7.29 17.70
C VAL A 50 -4.15 8.83 17.56
N CYS A 51 -4.52 9.37 16.40
CA CYS A 51 -4.71 10.81 16.19
C CYS A 51 -6.20 11.24 16.18
N ARG A 52 -7.10 10.40 16.69
CA ARG A 52 -8.53 10.71 16.80
C ARG A 52 -8.91 11.24 18.17
#